data_AF-A0A066ZBM6-F1
#
_entry.id   AF-A0A066ZBM6-F1
#
_cell.length_a   1.000
_cell.length_b   1.000
_cell.length_c   1.000
_cell.angle_alpha   90.00
_cell.angle_beta   90.00
_cell.angle_gamma   90.00
#
_symmetry.space_group_name_H-M   'P 1'
#
loop_
_entity.id
_entity.type
_entity.pdbx_description
1 polymer ?
#
loop_
_entity_poly.entity_id
_entity_poly.type
_entity_poly.pdbx_seq_one_letter_code
_entity_poly.pdbx_strand_id
1 'polypeptide(L)' 'MSDASDKLKHRAEEAVGAAKEKTGAATGNERLEQEGRADQAESQAKQTADQAKDKLKEGVDRVKGAFKR' A
#
# COMPACT_ATOMS: atom_id res chain seq x y z
N MET A 1 4.65 -17.28 9.33
CA MET A 1 4.92 -16.03 10.07
C MET A 1 4.92 -14.83 9.10
N SER A 2 3.94 -14.72 8.19
CA SER A 2 4.02 -13.78 7.06
C SER A 2 3.09 -12.57 7.24
N ASP A 3 1.84 -12.78 7.65
CA ASP A 3 0.85 -11.70 7.76
C ASP A 3 1.16 -10.63 8.81
N ALA A 4 1.75 -11.03 9.95
CA ALA A 4 2.09 -10.08 11.02
C ALA A 4 3.26 -9.16 10.61
N SER A 5 4.27 -9.72 9.94
CA SER A 5 5.43 -8.98 9.47
C SER A 5 5.09 -8.03 8.31
N ASP A 6 4.23 -8.45 7.38
CA ASP A 6 3.82 -7.60 6.25
C ASP A 6 2.90 -6.46 6.69
N LYS A 7 1.95 -6.71 7.61
CA LYS A 7 1.14 -5.64 8.20
C LYS A 7 2.00 -4.65 8.99
N LEU A 8 3.01 -5.14 9.72
CA LEU A 8 3.93 -4.29 10.46
C LEU A 8 4.77 -3.42 9.51
N LYS A 9 5.30 -4.00 8.42
CA LYS A 9 6.04 -3.27 7.39
C LYS A 9 5.19 -2.18 6.75
N HIS A 10 3.96 -2.49 6.34
CA HIS A 10 3.05 -1.50 5.77
C HIS A 10 2.79 -0.33 6.72
N ARG A 11 2.55 -0.63 8.00
CA ARG A 11 2.35 0.40 9.03
C ARG A 11 3.61 1.22 9.28
N ALA A 12 4.79 0.59 9.22
CA ALA A 12 6.07 1.27 9.36
C ALA A 12 6.32 2.20 8.17
N GLU A 13 6.04 1.78 6.94
CA GLU A 13 6.15 2.63 5.75
C GLU A 13 5.18 3.82 5.78
N GLU A 14 3.92 3.61 6.20
CA GLU A 14 2.97 4.72 6.43
C GLU A 14 3.49 5.72 7.47
N ALA A 15 4.04 5.21 8.59
CA ALA A 15 4.57 6.04 9.66
C ALA A 15 5.81 6.82 9.22
N VAL A 16 6.69 6.20 8.43
CA VAL A 16 7.87 6.85 7.84
C VAL A 16 7.45 7.93 6.84
N GLY A 17 6.50 7.64 5.95
CA GLY A 17 5.98 8.63 5.00
C GLY A 17 5.34 9.83 5.70
N ALA A 18 4.51 9.59 6.72
CA ALA A 18 3.92 10.66 7.54
C ALA A 18 4.98 11.47 8.30
N ALA A 19 6.03 10.81 8.79
CA ALA A 19 7.14 11.47 9.46
C ALA A 19 7.96 12.33 8.49
N LYS A 20 8.25 11.85 7.27
CA LYS A 20 8.90 12.63 6.21
C LYS A 20 8.05 13.85 5.84
N GLU A 21 6.74 13.68 5.66
CA GLU A 21 5.84 14.79 5.34
C GLU A 21 5.87 15.87 6.42
N LYS A 22 5.64 15.47 7.68
CA LYS A 22 5.62 16.40 8.81
C LYS A 22 6.96 17.07 9.04
N THR A 23 8.06 16.32 8.93
CA THR A 23 9.41 16.85 9.12
C THR A 23 9.77 17.79 7.98
N GLY A 24 9.41 17.46 6.74
CA GLY A 24 9.59 18.32 5.57
C GLY A 24 8.83 19.63 5.72
N ALA A 25 7.54 19.56 6.05
CA ALA A 25 6.71 20.73 6.31
C ALA A 25 7.24 21.59 7.47
N ALA A 26 7.67 20.97 8.57
CA ALA A 26 8.18 21.69 9.74
C ALA A 26 9.56 22.33 9.52
N THR A 27 10.40 21.73 8.67
CA THR A 27 11.76 22.24 8.36
C THR A 27 11.83 23.07 7.09
N GLY A 28 10.70 23.22 6.37
CA GLY A 28 10.65 23.87 5.05
C GLY A 28 11.37 23.07 3.94
N ASN A 29 11.56 21.77 4.13
CA ASN A 29 12.19 20.90 3.15
C ASN A 29 11.13 20.26 2.25
N GLU A 30 10.88 20.92 1.12
CA GLU A 30 9.89 20.50 0.11
C GLU A 30 10.15 19.08 -0.42
N ARG A 31 11.40 18.61 -0.48
CA ARG A 31 11.69 17.23 -0.93
C ARG A 31 11.15 16.21 0.06
N LEU A 32 11.40 16.41 1.36
CA LEU A 32 10.91 15.51 2.40
C LEU A 32 9.38 15.52 2.46
N GLU A 33 8.76 16.69 2.27
CA GLU A 33 7.30 16.80 2.20
C GLU A 33 6.74 16.02 1.01
N GLN A 34 7.31 16.23 -0.18
CA GLN A 34 6.85 15.56 -1.40
C GLN A 34 7.12 14.06 -1.39
N GLU A 35 8.28 13.60 -0.89
CA GLU A 35 8.55 12.17 -0.72
C GLU A 35 7.52 11.52 0.22
N GLY A 36 7.22 12.15 1.36
CA GLY A 36 6.22 11.63 2.29
C GLY A 36 4.84 11.49 1.68
N ARG A 37 4.38 12.51 0.92
CA ARG A 37 3.10 12.44 0.20
C ARG A 37 3.09 11.45 -0.95
N ALA A 38 4.18 11.36 -1.70
CA ALA A 38 4.32 10.41 -2.80
C ALA A 38 4.29 8.97 -2.28
N ASP A 39 5.04 8.67 -1.22
CA ASP A 39 5.08 7.35 -0.57
C ASP A 39 3.69 6.91 -0.08
N GLN A 40 2.90 7.84 0.49
CA GLN A 40 1.53 7.57 0.93
C GLN A 40 0.57 7.34 -0.25
N ALA A 41 0.65 8.18 -1.29
CA ALA A 41 -0.19 8.05 -2.48
C ALA A 41 0.09 6.73 -3.22
N GLU A 42 1.36 6.37 -3.38
CA GLU A 42 1.76 5.10 -3.99
C GLU A 42 1.26 3.91 -3.16
N SER A 43 1.41 3.95 -1.84
CA SER A 43 0.93 2.89 -0.95
C SER A 43 -0.58 2.68 -1.04
N GLN A 44 -1.38 3.76 -1.01
CA GLN A 44 -2.83 3.65 -1.16
C GLN A 44 -3.23 3.11 -2.54
N ALA A 45 -2.55 3.57 -3.60
CA ALA A 45 -2.78 3.10 -4.95
C ALA A 45 -2.47 1.60 -5.08
N LYS A 46 -1.32 1.14 -4.55
CA LYS A 46 -0.94 -0.28 -4.51
C LYS A 46 -1.94 -1.11 -3.73
N GLN A 47 -2.32 -0.71 -2.51
CA GLN A 47 -3.30 -1.45 -1.71
C GLN A 47 -4.65 -1.58 -2.43
N THR A 48 -5.12 -0.50 -3.05
CA THR A 48 -6.39 -0.52 -3.81
C THR A 48 -6.28 -1.43 -5.03
N ALA A 49 -5.16 -1.36 -5.76
CA ALA A 49 -4.91 -2.19 -6.93
C ALA A 49 -4.78 -3.67 -6.57
N ASP A 50 -4.08 -4.00 -5.49
CA ASP A 50 -3.91 -5.38 -5.03
C ASP A 50 -5.23 -5.95 -4.50
N GLN A 51 -6.02 -5.18 -3.74
CA GLN A 51 -7.37 -5.60 -3.35
C GLN A 51 -8.28 -5.86 -4.56
N ALA A 52 -8.20 -5.02 -5.58
CA ALA A 52 -8.97 -5.20 -6.81
C ALA A 52 -8.51 -6.45 -7.58
N LYS A 53 -7.19 -6.66 -7.70
CA LYS A 53 -6.62 -7.86 -8.33
C LYS A 53 -6.96 -9.14 -7.59
N ASP A 54 -6.93 -9.13 -6.26
CA ASP A 54 -7.28 -10.30 -5.45
C ASP A 54 -8.74 -10.67 -5.60
N LYS A 55 -9.66 -9.69 -5.53
CA LYS A 55 -11.09 -9.93 -5.78
C LYS A 55 -11.35 -10.45 -7.20
N LEU A 56 -10.64 -9.92 -8.20
CA LEU A 56 -10.72 -10.41 -9.57
C LEU A 56 -10.19 -11.84 -9.69
N LYS A 57 -9.03 -12.15 -9.11
CA LYS A 57 -8.48 -13.51 -9.08
C LYS A 57 -9.44 -14.47 -8.42
N GLU A 58 -10.00 -14.13 -7.28
CA GLU A 58 -10.93 -14.99 -6.54
C GLU A 58 -12.21 -15.26 -7.35
N GLY A 59 -12.75 -14.24 -8.02
CA GLY A 59 -13.89 -14.39 -8.93
C GLY A 59 -13.58 -15.26 -10.15
N VAL A 60 -12.42 -15.02 -10.80
CA VAL A 60 -11.97 -15.78 -11.96
C VAL A 60 -11.66 -17.23 -11.58
N ASP A 61 -10.98 -17.49 -10.47
CA ASP A 61 -10.66 -18.84 -9.99
C ASP A 61 -11.94 -19.62 -9.64
N ARG A 62 -12.95 -18.96 -9.08
CA ARG A 62 -14.26 -19.58 -8.84
C ARG A 62 -14.95 -19.99 -10.14
N VAL A 63 -14.91 -19.14 -11.17
CA VAL A 63 -15.46 -19.46 -12.52
C VAL A 63 -14.65 -20.57 -13.18
N LYS A 64 -13.32 -20.53 -13.08
CA LYS A 64 -12.42 -21.56 -13.63
C LYS A 64 -12.62 -22.92 -12.96
N GLY A 65 -12.80 -22.94 -11.63
CA GLY A 65 -13.10 -24.14 -10.87
C GLY A 65 -14.47 -24.75 -11.20
N ALA A 66 -15.47 -23.92 -11.51
CA ALA A 66 -16.78 -24.39 -11.95
C ALA A 66 -16.76 -24.96 -13.37
N PHE A 67 -15.92 -24.42 -14.27
CA PHE A 67 -15.78 -24.89 -15.65
C PHE A 67 -14.84 -26.10 -15.82
N LYS A 68 -13.97 -26.37 -14.85
CA LYS A 68 -12.99 -27.47 -14.87
C LYS A 68 -13.41 -28.69 -14.04
N ARG A 69 -14.71 -28.86 -13.82
CA ARG A 69 -15.28 -30.08 -13.24
C ARG A 69 -15.43 -31.18 -14.28
#